data_AF-A0A243Q9L2-F1
#
_entry.id   AF-A0A243Q9L2-F1
#
_cell.length_a   1.000
_cell.length_b   1.000
_cell.length_c   1.000
_cell.angle_alpha   90.00
_cell.angle_beta   90.00
_cell.angle_gamma   90.00
#
_symmetry.space_group_name_H-M   'P 1'
#
loop_
_entity.id
_entity.type
_entity.pdbx_description
1 polymer ?
#
loop_
_entity_poly.entity_id
_entity_poly.type
_entity_poly.pdbx_seq_one_letter_code
_entity_poly.pdbx_strand_id
1 'polypeptide(L)' 'MIYLFAVLGLLAIGFLMWRAFGPHSDESGDTPSSGPRRARPRGPLGPDDDPDFLRDLDNRTRGTNGTDGDEI' A
#
# COMPACT_ATOMS: atom_id res chain seq x y z
N MET A 1 -33.38 7.88 -29.53
CA MET A 1 -32.86 6.67 -28.86
C MET A 1 -31.34 6.64 -28.77
N ILE A 2 -30.61 6.98 -29.85
CA ILE A 2 -29.13 7.05 -29.84
C ILE A 2 -28.54 7.97 -28.75
N TYR A 3 -29.25 9.05 -28.40
CA TYR A 3 -28.84 9.98 -27.36
C TYR A 3 -28.67 9.32 -25.98
N LEU A 4 -29.48 8.30 -25.66
CA LEU A 4 -29.36 7.58 -24.40
C LEU A 4 -28.05 6.78 -24.35
N PHE A 5 -27.68 6.13 -25.45
CA PHE A 5 -26.40 5.43 -25.58
C PHE A 5 -25.22 6.40 -25.60
N ALA A 6 -25.36 7.58 -26.21
CA ALA A 6 -24.32 8.60 -26.23
C ALA A 6 -24.02 9.14 -24.82
N VAL A 7 -25.07 9.41 -24.03
CA VAL A 7 -24.93 9.84 -22.63
C VAL A 7 -24.27 8.76 -21.79
N LEU A 8 -24.71 7.50 -21.93
CA LEU A 8 -24.14 6.37 -21.19
C LEU A 8 -22.67 6.12 -21.57
N GLY A 9 -22.33 6.28 -22.86
CA GLY A 9 -20.96 6.18 -23.34
C GLY A 9 -20.04 7.27 -22.78
N LEU A 10 -20.51 8.52 -22.74
CA LEU A 10 -19.75 9.62 -22.12
C LEU A 10 -19.50 9.40 -20.62
N LEU A 11 -20.52 8.94 -19.89
CA LEU A 11 -20.39 8.56 -18.48
C LEU A 11 -19.37 7.44 -18.29
N ALA A 12 -19.42 6.39 -19.12
CA ALA A 12 -18.47 5.28 -19.05
C ALA A 12 -17.02 5.71 -19.34
N ILE A 13 -16.82 6.56 -20.36
CA ILE A 13 -15.48 7.09 -20.70
C ILE A 13 -14.96 7.99 -19.58
N GLY A 14 -15.79 8.90 -19.05
CA GLY A 14 -15.42 9.75 -17.92
C GLY A 14 -15.07 8.94 -16.68
N PHE A 15 -15.86 7.91 -16.37
CA PHE A 15 -15.58 6.98 -15.29
C PHE A 15 -14.27 6.22 -15.52
N LEU A 16 -14.01 5.75 -16.74
CA LEU A 16 -12.78 5.03 -17.06
C LEU A 16 -11.55 5.94 -16.98
N MET A 17 -11.66 7.18 -17.46
CA MET A 17 -10.60 8.19 -17.29
C MET A 17 -10.37 8.52 -15.82
N TRP A 18 -11.42 8.64 -15.02
CA TRP A 18 -11.29 8.84 -13.58
C TRP A 18 -10.72 7.60 -12.87
N ARG A 19 -11.07 6.38 -13.30
CA ARG A 19 -10.53 5.15 -12.72
C ARG A 19 -9.07 4.90 -13.09
N ALA A 20 -8.65 5.33 -14.28
CA ALA A 20 -7.30 5.16 -14.80
C ALA A 20 -6.34 6.28 -14.40
N PHE A 21 -6.82 7.53 -14.35
CA PHE A 21 -6.01 8.73 -14.11
C PHE A 21 -6.45 9.52 -12.87
N GLY A 22 -7.49 9.08 -12.16
CA GLY A 22 -7.89 9.71 -10.91
C GLY A 22 -6.76 9.65 -9.88
N PRO A 23 -6.91 10.42 -8.77
CA PRO A 23 -6.00 10.32 -7.65
C PRO A 23 -5.85 8.84 -7.34
N HIS A 24 -4.61 8.32 -7.40
CA HIS A 24 -4.37 6.95 -7.02
C HIS A 24 -4.82 6.86 -5.57
N SER A 25 -6.05 6.40 -5.35
CA SER A 25 -6.46 5.90 -4.06
C SER A 25 -5.41 4.87 -3.76
N ASP A 26 -4.55 5.20 -2.82
CA ASP A 26 -3.63 4.27 -2.21
C ASP A 26 -4.44 3.26 -1.42
N GLU A 27 -5.25 2.50 -2.14
CA GLU A 27 -5.85 1.26 -1.69
C GLU A 27 -4.72 0.24 -1.78
N SER A 28 -3.81 0.40 -0.82
CA SER A 28 -3.09 -0.69 -0.18
C SER A 28 -3.99 -1.92 -0.15
N GLY A 29 -3.61 -2.98 -0.86
CA GLY A 29 -4.25 -4.25 -0.60
C GLY A 29 -3.88 -5.42 -1.49
N ASP A 30 -3.70 -5.26 -2.80
CA ASP A 30 -3.76 -6.47 -3.63
C ASP A 30 -2.93 -6.43 -4.92
N THR A 31 -1.60 -6.31 -4.81
CA THR A 31 -0.68 -6.93 -5.80
C THR A 31 0.75 -7.00 -5.27
N PRO A 32 1.46 -8.14 -5.36
CA PRO A 32 2.89 -8.21 -5.04
C PRO A 32 3.69 -7.67 -6.23
N SER A 33 3.89 -6.35 -6.27
CA SER A 33 4.80 -5.73 -7.25
C SER A 33 6.21 -5.64 -6.68
N SER A 34 7.07 -6.54 -7.14
CA SER A 34 8.53 -6.42 -7.07
C SER A 34 8.98 -5.22 -7.92
N GLY A 35 9.12 -4.05 -7.29
CA GLY A 35 9.69 -2.86 -7.92
C GLY A 35 10.39 -1.96 -6.89
N PRO A 36 11.49 -1.26 -7.26
CA PRO A 36 12.23 -0.42 -6.34
C PRO A 36 11.32 0.73 -5.88
N ARG A 37 10.99 0.72 -4.59
CA ARG A 37 10.08 1.64 -3.94
C ARG A 37 10.58 3.07 -4.18
N ARG A 38 9.97 3.80 -5.12
CA ARG A 38 10.04 5.27 -5.12
C ARG A 38 9.60 5.69 -3.72
N ALA A 39 10.50 6.36 -3.01
CA ALA A 39 10.23 6.94 -1.71
C ALA A 39 9.02 7.87 -1.86
N ARG A 40 7.83 7.37 -1.53
CA ARG A 40 6.67 8.22 -1.28
C ARG A 40 7.10 9.19 -0.17
N PRO A 41 6.72 10.48 -0.26
CA PRO A 41 6.75 11.32 0.92
C PRO A 41 5.88 10.60 1.94
N ARG A 42 6.55 10.01 2.94
CA ARG A 42 5.87 9.43 4.10
C ARG A 42 5.00 10.56 4.62
N GLY A 43 3.68 10.38 4.57
CA GLY A 43 2.76 11.23 5.32
C GLY A 43 3.20 11.23 6.79
N PRO A 44 2.59 12.07 7.65
CA PRO A 44 2.91 12.10 9.07
C PRO A 44 2.95 10.68 9.62
N LEU A 45 4.16 10.19 9.87
CA LEU A 45 4.40 8.81 10.27
C LEU A 45 3.90 8.74 11.71
N GLY A 46 3.01 7.79 12.01
CA GLY A 46 2.59 7.58 13.39
C GLY A 46 3.84 7.36 14.26
N PRO A 47 3.82 7.77 15.54
CA PRO A 47 4.94 7.50 16.46
C PRO A 47 5.36 6.01 16.48
N ASP A 48 4.43 5.10 16.18
CA ASP A 48 4.65 3.64 16.15
C ASP A 48 5.23 3.12 14.81
N ASP A 49 5.19 3.92 13.75
CA ASP A 49 5.63 3.54 12.39
C ASP A 49 7.03 4.06 12.05
N ASP A 50 7.74 4.63 13.04
CA ASP A 50 9.09 5.12 12.85
C ASP A 50 10.10 3.96 12.65
N PRO A 51 11.22 4.20 11.92
CA PRO A 51 12.14 3.12 11.61
C PRO A 51 12.85 2.56 12.86
N ASP A 52 12.91 3.34 13.94
CA ASP A 52 13.64 2.96 15.16
C ASP A 52 12.79 2.06 16.07
N PHE A 53 11.48 2.30 16.19
CA PHE A 53 10.54 1.40 16.87
C PHE A 53 10.47 0.03 16.20
N LEU A 54 10.40 0.00 14.86
CA LEU A 54 10.41 -1.25 14.09
C LEU A 54 11.71 -2.03 14.27
N ARG A 55 12.86 -1.34 14.36
CA ARG A 55 14.16 -1.96 14.63
C ARG A 55 14.22 -2.56 16.02
N ASP A 56 13.72 -1.85 17.02
CA ASP A 56 13.68 -2.33 18.39
C ASP A 56 12.74 -3.54 18.54
N LEU A 57 11.61 -3.55 17.82
CA LEU A 57 10.72 -4.70 17.76
C LEU A 57 11.36 -5.91 17.06
N ASP A 58 12.08 -5.73 15.94
CA ASP A 58 12.84 -6.80 15.27
C ASP A 58 13.90 -7.38 16.20
N ASN A 59 14.66 -6.53 16.90
CA ASN A 59 15.67 -6.93 17.87
C ASN A 59 15.07 -7.74 19.02
N ARG A 60 13.94 -7.27 19.59
CA ARG A 60 13.22 -7.97 20.64
C ARG A 60 12.67 -9.32 20.16
N THR A 61 12.08 -9.37 18.96
CA THR A 61 11.49 -10.60 18.40
C THR A 61 12.53 -11.63 17.99
N ARG A 62 13.70 -11.20 17.50
CA ARG A 62 14.83 -12.09 17.20
C ARG A 62 15.53 -12.59 18.46
N GLY A 63 15.67 -11.75 19.47
CA GLY A 63 16.33 -12.09 20.73
C GLY A 63 15.55 -13.10 21.58
N THR A 64 14.21 -13.11 21.52
CA THR A 64 13.40 -14.02 22.34
C THR A 64 13.27 -15.43 21.75
N ASN A 65 13.50 -15.59 20.45
CA ASN A 65 13.30 -16.86 19.74
C ASN A 65 14.62 -17.60 19.43
N GLY A 66 15.78 -17.05 19.84
CA GLY A 66 17.10 -17.49 19.36
C GLY A 66 18.03 -18.13 20.39
N THR A 67 17.66 -18.24 21.68
CA THR A 67 18.60 -18.69 22.72
C THR A 67 18.15 -19.84 23.61
N ASP A 68 16.97 -20.44 23.36
CA ASP A 68 16.47 -21.54 24.21
C ASP A 68 16.39 -22.89 23.45
N GLY A 69 16.95 -22.98 22.23
CA GLY A 69 16.85 -24.16 21.37
C GLY A 69 18.08 -25.09 21.36
N ASP A 70 19.22 -24.67 21.92
CA ASP A 70 20.51 -25.34 21.76
C ASP A 70 21.07 -25.97 23.05
N GLU A 71 20.22 -26.25 24.05
CA GLU A 71 20.64 -26.98 25.26
C GLU A 71 19.58 -28.00 25.72
N ILE A 72 19.55 -29.18 25.07
CA ILE A 72 19.26 -30.51 25.67
C ILE A 72 19.63 -31.66 24.72
#